data_AF-A0AB38WP45-F1
#
_entry.id   AF-A0AB38WP45-F1
#
_cell.length_a   1.000
_cell.length_b   1.000
_cell.length_c   1.000
_cell.angle_alpha   90.00
_cell.angle_beta   90.00
_cell.angle_gamma   90.00
#
_symmetry.space_group_name_H-M   'P 1'
#
loop_
_entity.id
_entity.type
_entity.pdbx_description
1 polymer ?
#
loop_
_entity_poly.entity_id
_entity_poly.type
_entity_poly.pdbx_seq_one_letter_code
_entity_poly.pdbx_strand_id
1 'polypeptide(L)'
;MLFIRSLIFVIALLPGLASAEAIPRGGPNDSRVRLATYQEGQVYRLSVSLTHVTTVEFGEGESIRSIIAGDTEGFEIDGVPGGQAFAIKPVARGVHTNVTVYTNRRSYYFNVEEVRSPTFYVVQFRYPEDDARPTRAIAAQAPNYNYGASARTEFESSRFHRRPIASFHATISSTSRCA
;
A
#
# COMPACT_ATOMS: atom_id res chain seq x y z
N MET A 1 28.31 -31.94 63.25
CA MET A 1 28.20 -32.53 61.89
C MET A 1 26.85 -32.10 61.36
N LEU A 2 26.65 -30.90 60.81
CA LEU A 2 27.23 -30.27 59.60
C LEU A 2 26.87 -31.07 58.34
N PHE A 3 26.48 -30.36 57.27
CA PHE A 3 25.92 -30.83 55.98
C PHE A 3 24.42 -31.18 56.10
N ILE A 4 23.46 -30.46 55.52
CA ILE A 4 23.44 -29.82 54.19
C ILE A 4 22.52 -28.59 54.32
N ARG A 5 23.14 -27.43 54.55
CA ARG A 5 22.52 -26.12 54.28
C ARG A 5 22.63 -25.88 52.77
N SER A 6 21.61 -25.25 52.21
CA SER A 6 21.57 -24.71 50.84
C SER A 6 21.20 -25.70 49.74
N LEU A 7 19.90 -26.01 49.64
CA LEU A 7 19.32 -26.26 48.31
C LEU A 7 19.05 -24.89 47.69
N ILE A 8 20.06 -24.33 47.03
CA ILE A 8 19.92 -23.13 46.20
C ILE A 8 18.98 -23.50 45.06
N PHE A 9 17.75 -23.01 45.12
CA PHE A 9 16.82 -23.04 44.00
C PHE A 9 17.33 -22.03 42.96
N VAL A 10 18.32 -22.43 42.16
CA VAL A 10 18.73 -21.69 40.96
C VAL A 10 17.61 -21.86 39.95
N ILE A 11 16.60 -20.98 40.02
CA ILE A 11 15.72 -20.74 38.86
C ILE A 11 16.64 -20.13 37.81
N ALA A 12 16.98 -20.95 36.82
CA ALA A 12 17.68 -20.53 35.63
C ALA A 12 16.91 -19.37 35.00
N LEU A 13 17.57 -18.21 34.96
CA LEU A 13 17.17 -17.08 34.14
C LEU A 13 17.26 -17.57 32.68
N LEU A 14 16.20 -18.15 32.15
CA LEU A 14 16.13 -18.50 30.73
C LEU A 14 16.18 -17.17 29.97
N PRO A 15 17.28 -16.86 29.24
CA PRO A 15 17.28 -15.69 28.38
C PRO A 15 16.14 -15.86 27.39
N GLY A 16 15.20 -14.91 27.37
CA GLY A 16 14.15 -14.89 26.37
C GLY A 16 14.80 -14.93 24.99
N LEU A 17 14.41 -15.89 24.15
CA LEU A 17 14.81 -15.95 22.76
C LEU A 17 14.29 -14.69 22.07
N ALA A 18 15.13 -13.65 21.99
CA ALA A 18 14.85 -12.49 21.17
C ALA A 18 14.97 -12.93 19.72
N SER A 19 13.84 -13.05 19.02
CA SER A 19 13.86 -13.22 17.56
C SER A 19 14.41 -11.94 16.94
N ALA A 20 15.60 -12.04 16.33
CA ALA A 20 16.27 -10.89 15.71
C ALA A 20 15.46 -10.28 14.55
N GLU A 21 14.61 -11.07 13.89
CA GLU A 21 13.77 -10.65 12.78
C GLU A 21 12.35 -11.20 12.94
N ALA A 22 11.35 -10.35 12.74
CA ALA A 22 9.94 -10.68 12.85
C ALA A 22 9.38 -11.00 11.47
N ILE A 23 8.77 -12.17 11.32
CA ILE A 23 8.05 -12.56 10.10
C ILE A 23 6.56 -12.22 10.31
N PRO A 24 5.98 -11.26 9.56
CA PRO A 24 4.55 -10.94 9.62
C PRO A 24 3.70 -12.19 9.49
N ARG A 25 2.61 -12.36 10.24
CA ARG A 25 1.81 -13.60 10.22
C ARG A 25 0.80 -13.60 9.07
N GLY A 26 0.40 -14.77 8.56
CA GLY A 26 -0.66 -14.88 7.57
C GLY A 26 -2.01 -14.41 8.14
N GLY A 27 -2.76 -13.65 7.36
CA GLY A 27 -4.11 -13.21 7.70
C GLY A 27 -5.13 -14.34 7.64
N PRO A 28 -6.32 -14.16 8.25
CA PRO A 28 -7.33 -15.21 8.37
C PRO A 28 -8.02 -15.55 7.04
N ASN A 29 -8.10 -14.60 6.10
CA ASN A 29 -8.80 -14.77 4.83
C ASN A 29 -7.87 -15.20 3.68
N ASP A 30 -6.62 -14.71 3.69
CA ASP A 30 -5.61 -15.03 2.68
C ASP A 30 -4.22 -14.92 3.33
N SER A 31 -3.40 -15.97 3.20
CA SER A 31 -2.06 -16.02 3.81
C SER A 31 -1.04 -15.05 3.20
N ARG A 32 -1.32 -14.49 2.02
CA ARG A 32 -0.50 -13.48 1.34
C ARG A 32 -0.76 -12.07 1.86
N VAL A 33 -1.93 -11.85 2.48
CA VAL A 33 -2.20 -10.66 3.29
C VAL A 33 -1.64 -10.93 4.68
N ARG A 34 -0.59 -10.22 5.06
CA ARG A 34 0.13 -10.43 6.31
C ARG A 34 -0.23 -9.39 7.35
N LEU A 35 -0.17 -9.81 8.61
CA LEU A 35 -0.37 -8.97 9.78
C LEU A 35 0.95 -8.89 10.57
N ALA A 36 1.47 -7.68 10.72
CA ALA A 36 2.65 -7.39 11.55
C ALA A 36 2.20 -6.64 12.80
N THR A 37 2.60 -7.10 13.98
CA THR A 37 2.43 -6.33 15.22
C THR A 37 3.63 -5.40 15.38
N TYR A 38 3.38 -4.10 15.46
CA TYR A 38 4.44 -3.12 15.65
C TYR A 38 5.11 -3.31 17.01
N GLN A 39 6.44 -3.30 16.96
CA GLN A 39 7.37 -3.25 18.07
C GLN A 39 8.49 -2.29 17.69
N GLU A 40 8.82 -1.38 18.61
CA GLU A 40 9.88 -0.41 18.41
C GLU A 40 11.24 -1.10 18.24
N GLY A 41 12.02 -0.68 17.24
CA GLY A 41 13.34 -1.24 16.95
C GLY A 41 13.32 -2.64 16.31
N GLN A 42 12.15 -3.23 16.07
CA GLN A 42 12.03 -4.54 15.43
C GLN A 42 12.31 -4.45 13.93
N VAL A 43 13.09 -5.40 13.41
CA VAL A 43 13.26 -5.62 11.97
C VAL A 43 12.22 -6.62 11.48
N TYR A 44 11.55 -6.29 10.38
CA TYR A 44 10.52 -7.13 9.76
C TYR A 44 11.01 -7.72 8.44
N ARG A 45 10.82 -9.03 8.26
CA ARG A 45 11.06 -9.67 6.97
C ARG A 45 9.97 -9.28 5.98
N LEU A 46 10.37 -8.91 4.76
CA LEU A 46 9.46 -8.63 3.66
C LEU A 46 9.81 -9.52 2.45
N SER A 47 9.07 -10.62 2.32
CA SER A 47 9.22 -11.56 1.21
C SER A 47 8.46 -11.06 -0.02
N VAL A 48 9.17 -10.58 -1.03
CA VAL A 48 8.62 -10.01 -2.27
C VAL A 48 8.90 -10.94 -3.45
N SER A 49 8.27 -10.71 -4.61
CA SER A 49 8.52 -11.54 -5.82
C SER A 49 8.47 -10.72 -7.10
N LEU A 50 9.21 -11.13 -8.12
CA LEU A 50 9.29 -10.40 -9.41
C LEU A 50 7.94 -10.13 -10.10
N THR A 51 6.97 -11.01 -9.91
CA THR A 51 5.69 -10.94 -10.64
C THR A 51 4.59 -10.25 -9.84
N HIS A 52 4.88 -9.76 -8.63
CA HIS A 52 3.88 -9.15 -7.76
C HIS A 52 4.43 -7.90 -7.07
N VAL A 53 3.57 -6.92 -6.90
CA VAL A 53 3.84 -5.77 -6.04
C VAL A 53 3.48 -6.15 -4.61
N THR A 54 4.32 -5.77 -3.64
CA THR A 54 4.02 -5.88 -2.22
C THR A 54 3.75 -4.48 -1.66
N THR A 55 2.60 -4.30 -0.99
CA THR A 55 2.26 -3.04 -0.32
C THR A 55 2.42 -3.20 1.19
N VAL A 56 2.95 -2.19 1.86
CA VAL A 56 3.01 -2.10 3.32
C VAL A 56 2.13 -0.95 3.78
N GLU A 57 1.18 -1.25 4.67
CA GLU A 57 0.17 -0.31 5.17
C GLU A 57 0.42 -0.01 6.65
N PHE A 58 0.57 1.28 6.97
CA PHE A 58 0.75 1.78 8.33
C PHE A 58 -0.57 2.13 9.00
N GLY A 59 -0.53 2.46 10.29
CA GLY A 59 -1.71 2.77 11.11
C GLY A 59 -2.46 4.01 10.65
N GLU A 60 -3.73 4.12 11.06
CA GLU A 60 -4.58 5.23 10.67
C GLU A 60 -4.02 6.58 11.15
N GLY A 61 -4.00 7.58 10.26
CA GLY A 61 -3.44 8.90 10.51
C GLY A 61 -1.91 8.96 10.54
N GLU A 62 -1.25 7.86 10.16
CA GLU A 62 0.17 7.81 9.90
C GLU A 62 0.46 8.19 8.45
N SER A 63 1.49 9.01 8.23
CA SER A 63 1.93 9.44 6.91
C SER A 63 3.43 9.33 6.78
N ILE A 64 3.87 8.75 5.68
CA ILE A 64 5.26 8.57 5.32
C ILE A 64 5.91 9.93 5.09
N ARG A 65 7.08 10.12 5.69
CA ARG A 65 7.94 11.29 5.51
C ARG A 65 9.13 10.98 4.62
N SER A 66 9.69 9.77 4.74
CA SER A 66 10.85 9.35 3.97
C SER A 66 10.93 7.84 3.89
N ILE A 67 11.45 7.35 2.77
CA ILE A 67 11.81 5.95 2.55
C ILE A 67 13.28 5.93 2.13
N ILE A 68 14.08 5.09 2.78
CA ILE A 68 15.51 4.93 2.49
C ILE A 68 15.76 3.44 2.24
N ALA A 69 16.35 3.11 1.11
CA ALA A 69 16.71 1.74 0.75
C ALA A 69 18.22 1.62 0.49
N GLY A 70 18.81 0.46 0.77
CA GLY A 70 20.22 0.21 0.49
C GLY A 70 20.52 0.03 -1.00
N ASP A 71 19.76 -0.85 -1.65
CA ASP A 71 19.85 -1.14 -3.08
C ASP A 71 18.57 -0.67 -3.78
N THR A 72 18.66 0.47 -4.45
CA THR A 72 17.58 1.05 -5.26
C THR A 72 17.62 0.62 -6.72
N GLU A 73 18.64 -0.10 -7.16
CA GLU A 73 18.71 -0.65 -8.51
C GLU A 73 17.96 -1.99 -8.60
N GLY A 74 17.97 -2.78 -7.52
CA GLY A 74 17.26 -4.05 -7.42
C GLY A 74 15.76 -3.93 -7.12
N PHE A 75 15.27 -2.75 -6.73
CA PHE A 75 13.90 -2.53 -6.25
C PHE A 75 13.28 -1.21 -6.74
N GLU A 76 12.06 -1.31 -7.26
CA GLU A 76 11.15 -0.17 -7.47
C GLU A 76 10.38 0.07 -6.16
N ILE A 77 10.41 1.30 -5.62
CA ILE A 77 9.76 1.66 -4.36
C ILE A 77 9.05 3.00 -4.51
N ASP A 78 7.73 3.01 -4.24
CA ASP A 78 6.90 4.21 -4.39
C ASP A 78 5.90 4.35 -3.24
N GLY A 79 5.63 5.60 -2.84
CA GLY A 79 4.53 5.91 -1.93
C GLY A 79 3.17 5.73 -2.62
N VAL A 80 2.20 5.17 -1.89
CA VAL A 80 0.80 5.08 -2.36
C VAL A 80 0.09 6.41 -2.08
N PRO A 81 -0.79 6.90 -2.98
CA PRO A 81 -1.62 8.08 -2.72
C PRO A 81 -2.30 8.03 -1.35
N GLY A 82 -2.28 9.13 -0.62
CA GLY A 82 -2.71 9.20 0.79
C GLY A 82 -1.56 9.05 1.80
N GLY A 83 -0.39 8.54 1.38
CA GLY A 83 0.85 8.58 2.16
C GLY A 83 0.92 7.62 3.35
N GLN A 84 -0.12 6.82 3.60
CA GLN A 84 -0.16 5.82 4.69
C GLN A 84 0.50 4.49 4.30
N ALA A 85 0.81 4.30 3.03
CA ALA A 85 1.36 3.05 2.51
C ALA A 85 2.43 3.30 1.46
N PHE A 86 3.30 2.31 1.27
CA PHE A 86 4.23 2.27 0.15
C PHE A 86 4.17 0.91 -0.54
N ALA A 87 4.51 0.90 -1.82
CA ALA A 87 4.64 -0.28 -2.65
C ALA A 87 6.13 -0.55 -2.90
N ILE A 88 6.48 -1.83 -2.95
CA ILE A 88 7.81 -2.30 -3.31
C ILE A 88 7.70 -3.47 -4.28
N LYS A 89 8.55 -3.47 -5.30
CA LYS A 89 8.63 -4.51 -6.32
C LYS A 89 10.10 -4.76 -6.70
N PRO A 90 10.59 -6.00 -6.59
CA PRO A 90 11.93 -6.32 -7.06
C PRO A 90 11.97 -6.31 -8.59
N VAL A 91 13.11 -5.91 -9.17
CA VAL A 91 13.33 -5.92 -10.63
C VAL A 91 14.34 -6.99 -11.08
N ALA A 92 15.02 -7.67 -10.14
CA ALA A 92 15.92 -8.78 -10.40
C ALA A 92 15.66 -9.97 -9.45
N ARG A 93 16.17 -11.16 -9.80
CA ARG A 93 16.02 -12.38 -8.98
C ARG A 93 17.08 -12.44 -7.89
N GLY A 94 16.71 -12.94 -6.72
CA GLY A 94 17.64 -13.19 -5.61
C GLY A 94 18.25 -11.93 -4.99
N VAL A 95 17.69 -10.76 -5.30
CA VAL A 95 18.07 -9.49 -4.68
C VAL A 95 17.55 -9.45 -3.25
N HIS A 96 18.33 -8.80 -2.39
CA HIS A 96 18.00 -8.55 -1.01
C HIS A 96 18.52 -7.17 -0.62
N THR A 97 17.78 -6.46 0.23
CA THR A 97 18.18 -5.14 0.71
C THR A 97 17.50 -4.81 2.02
N ASN A 98 17.97 -3.76 2.68
CA ASN A 98 17.27 -3.17 3.81
C ASN A 98 16.49 -1.93 3.36
N VAL A 99 15.31 -1.73 3.95
CA VAL A 99 14.48 -0.54 3.76
C VAL A 99 14.12 0.04 5.11
N THR A 100 14.32 1.34 5.28
CA THR A 100 13.88 2.10 6.47
C THR A 100 12.82 3.10 6.06
N VAL A 101 11.71 3.11 6.79
CA VAL A 101 10.61 4.05 6.55
C VAL A 101 10.39 4.91 7.78
N TYR A 102 10.48 6.22 7.60
CA TYR A 102 10.16 7.20 8.63
C TYR A 102 8.79 7.79 8.36
N THR A 103 7.91 7.74 9.36
CA THR A 103 6.59 8.37 9.31
C THR A 103 6.51 9.55 10.27
N ASN A 104 5.36 10.21 10.32
CA ASN A 104 5.07 11.22 11.35
C ASN A 104 4.89 10.65 12.77
N ARG A 105 4.89 9.32 12.95
CA ARG A 105 4.65 8.68 14.25
C ARG A 105 5.73 7.68 14.66
N ARG A 106 6.23 6.87 13.73
CA ARG A 106 7.09 5.70 14.00
C ARG A 106 8.19 5.57 12.94
N SER A 107 9.16 4.71 13.26
CA SER A 107 10.22 4.27 12.36
C SER A 107 10.08 2.78 12.13
N TYR A 108 10.23 2.33 10.88
CA TYR A 108 10.12 0.92 10.50
C TYR A 108 11.40 0.47 9.80
N TYR A 109 11.80 -0.76 10.10
CA TYR A 109 13.00 -1.38 9.55
C TYR A 109 12.62 -2.70 8.89
N PHE A 110 12.96 -2.84 7.62
CA PHE A 110 12.63 -4.00 6.82
C PHE A 110 13.89 -4.65 6.28
N ASN A 111 13.94 -5.97 6.35
CA ASN A 111 14.83 -6.80 5.56
C ASN A 111 14.01 -7.39 4.40
N VAL A 112 14.31 -6.96 3.18
CA VAL A 112 13.54 -7.27 1.97
C VAL A 112 14.28 -8.32 1.17
N GLU A 113 13.58 -9.38 0.77
CA GLU A 113 14.14 -10.48 0.00
C GLU A 113 13.22 -10.87 -1.15
N GLU A 114 13.76 -10.96 -2.35
CA GLU A 114 13.05 -11.60 -3.48
C GLU A 114 13.02 -13.11 -3.29
N VAL A 115 11.82 -13.68 -3.29
CA VAL A 115 11.57 -15.11 -3.15
C VAL A 115 10.57 -15.58 -4.20
N ARG A 116 10.62 -16.88 -4.52
CA ARG A 116 9.64 -17.50 -5.42
C ARG A 116 8.30 -17.75 -4.73
N SER A 117 8.33 -18.21 -3.48
CA SER A 117 7.15 -18.53 -2.67
C SER A 117 7.56 -18.86 -1.21
N PRO A 118 6.74 -18.55 -0.19
CA PRO A 118 5.56 -17.69 -0.28
C PRO A 118 5.97 -16.20 -0.35
N THR A 119 5.35 -15.45 -1.26
CA THR A 119 5.48 -13.99 -1.35
C THR A 119 4.36 -13.32 -0.57
N PHE A 120 4.61 -12.12 -0.07
CA PHE A 120 3.60 -11.28 0.56
C PHE A 120 2.99 -10.38 -0.53
N TYR A 121 1.70 -10.08 -0.41
CA TYR A 121 1.02 -9.12 -1.29
C TYR A 121 0.74 -7.82 -0.55
N VAL A 122 0.28 -7.95 0.70
CA VAL A 122 0.01 -6.81 1.58
C VAL A 122 0.58 -7.14 2.95
N VAL A 123 1.20 -6.18 3.62
CA VAL A 123 1.58 -6.27 5.03
C VAL A 123 0.92 -5.12 5.78
N GLN A 124 0.00 -5.47 6.69
CA GLN A 124 -0.73 -4.50 7.50
C GLN A 124 -0.15 -4.46 8.91
N PHE A 125 0.17 -3.26 9.38
CA PHE A 125 0.60 -3.07 10.76
C PHE A 125 -0.57 -2.96 11.73
N ARG A 126 -0.42 -3.62 12.88
CA ARG A 126 -1.29 -3.57 14.05
C ARG A 126 -0.50 -3.03 15.24
N TYR A 127 -1.18 -2.30 16.11
CA TYR A 127 -0.56 -1.53 17.18
C TYR A 127 -1.25 -1.91 18.50
N PRO A 128 -0.59 -2.71 19.36
CA PRO A 128 -1.19 -3.17 20.62
C PRO A 128 -1.71 -2.03 21.51
N GLU A 129 -1.09 -0.86 21.43
CA GLU A 129 -1.49 0.34 22.17
C GLU A 129 -2.82 0.95 21.68
N ASP A 130 -3.19 0.72 20.42
CA ASP A 130 -4.43 1.24 19.83
C ASP A 130 -5.61 0.32 20.18
N ASP A 131 -5.38 -1.00 20.32
CA ASP A 131 -6.40 -1.99 20.71
C ASP A 131 -6.88 -1.82 22.17
N ALA A 132 -6.07 -1.19 23.03
CA ALA A 132 -6.40 -0.94 24.43
C ALA A 132 -7.35 0.27 24.63
N ARG A 133 -7.63 1.05 23.57
CA ARG A 133 -8.58 2.16 23.63
C ARG A 133 -9.96 1.64 23.24
N PRO A 134 -10.93 1.52 24.17
CA PRO A 134 -12.28 1.12 23.81
C PRO A 134 -12.85 2.15 22.82
N THR A 135 -13.06 1.73 21.57
CA THR A 135 -13.80 2.48 20.57
C THR A 135 -15.22 2.69 21.11
N ARG A 136 -15.47 3.84 21.76
CA ARG A 136 -16.83 4.39 21.78
C ARG A 136 -17.19 4.67 20.34
N ALA A 137 -17.86 3.72 19.71
CA ALA A 137 -18.38 3.86 18.36
C ALA A 137 -19.40 4.99 18.33
N ILE A 138 -18.93 6.21 18.09
CA ILE A 138 -19.76 7.22 17.47
C ILE A 138 -19.78 6.80 16.01
N ALA A 139 -20.86 6.12 15.62
CA ALA A 139 -21.21 5.92 14.21
C ALA A 139 -21.49 7.31 13.60
N ALA A 140 -20.43 8.05 13.30
CA ALA A 140 -20.49 9.19 12.41
C ALA A 140 -20.40 8.62 10.99
N GLN A 141 -21.56 8.59 10.32
CA GLN A 141 -21.73 8.31 8.91
C GLN A 141 -20.56 8.90 8.09
N ALA A 142 -19.73 8.05 7.48
CA ALA A 142 -18.68 8.54 6.59
C ALA A 142 -19.34 9.25 5.38
N PRO A 143 -18.93 10.47 5.01
CA PRO A 143 -19.44 11.15 3.84
C PRO A 143 -19.08 10.35 2.58
N ASN A 144 -20.09 10.05 1.77
CA ASN A 144 -19.96 9.32 0.52
C ASN A 144 -19.34 10.25 -0.53
N TYR A 145 -18.04 10.14 -0.79
CA TYR A 145 -17.38 10.90 -1.87
C TYR A 145 -17.65 10.21 -3.20
N ASN A 146 -18.56 10.79 -3.98
CA ASN A 146 -18.89 10.34 -5.32
C ASN A 146 -17.79 10.81 -6.30
N TYR A 147 -16.79 9.96 -6.58
CA TYR A 147 -15.73 10.26 -7.53
C TYR A 147 -16.10 9.71 -8.92
N GLY A 148 -16.48 10.61 -9.83
CA GLY A 148 -16.43 10.37 -11.28
C GLY A 148 -17.76 10.30 -12.02
N ALA A 149 -18.35 11.46 -12.37
CA ALA A 149 -19.04 11.70 -13.65
C ALA A 149 -19.44 13.18 -13.78
N SER A 150 -18.47 14.09 -13.89
CA SER A 150 -18.74 15.40 -14.52
C SER A 150 -18.57 15.26 -16.03
N ALA A 151 -19.57 14.70 -16.70
CA ALA A 151 -19.71 14.83 -18.15
C ALA A 151 -20.57 16.06 -18.43
N ARG A 152 -19.92 17.23 -18.47
CA ARG A 152 -20.30 18.40 -19.28
C ARG A 152 -19.31 19.52 -19.01
N THR A 153 -18.22 19.49 -19.77
CA THR A 153 -17.63 20.75 -20.24
C THR A 153 -17.58 20.64 -21.75
N GLU A 154 -18.59 21.28 -22.31
CA GLU A 154 -18.80 21.58 -23.71
C GLU A 154 -17.54 22.26 -24.26
N PHE A 155 -16.90 21.62 -25.23
CA PHE A 155 -15.74 22.18 -25.92
C PHE A 155 -16.22 23.33 -26.80
N GLU A 156 -16.10 24.57 -26.31
CA GLU A 156 -16.23 25.77 -27.13
C GLU A 156 -15.07 25.81 -28.14
N SER A 157 -15.27 25.19 -29.31
CA SER A 157 -14.38 25.41 -30.46
C SER A 157 -14.75 26.72 -31.14
N SER A 158 -13.81 27.65 -31.12
CA SER A 158 -13.82 28.99 -31.70
C SER A 158 -14.47 29.13 -33.09
N ARG A 159 -15.34 30.15 -33.20
CA ARG A 159 -15.80 30.90 -34.40
C ARG A 159 -15.19 30.49 -35.74
N PHE A 160 -16.03 29.95 -36.64
CA PHE A 160 -15.90 30.23 -38.08
C PHE A 160 -17.23 30.78 -38.61
N HIS A 161 -17.20 32.06 -38.98
CA HIS A 161 -18.30 32.83 -39.53
C HIS A 161 -18.69 32.30 -40.91
N ARG A 162 -19.90 31.75 -41.07
CA ARG A 162 -20.57 31.67 -42.38
C ARG A 162 -22.04 32.04 -42.24
N ARG A 163 -22.43 33.06 -43.01
CA ARG A 163 -23.80 33.61 -43.09
C ARG A 163 -24.79 32.59 -43.69
N PRO A 164 -26.08 32.69 -43.35
CA PRO A 164 -27.09 31.76 -43.87
C PRO A 164 -27.39 32.05 -45.35
N ILE A 165 -27.41 30.99 -46.17
CA ILE A 165 -27.99 31.02 -47.52
C ILE A 165 -29.42 30.51 -47.40
N ALA A 166 -30.37 31.30 -47.92
CA ALA A 166 -31.80 31.07 -47.87
C ALA A 166 -32.22 29.80 -48.62
N SER A 167 -33.23 29.12 -48.08
CA SER A 167 -33.95 28.00 -48.72
C SER A 167 -34.57 28.44 -50.05
N PHE A 168 -34.30 27.69 -51.12
CA PHE A 168 -35.02 27.81 -52.39
C PHE A 168 -35.70 26.47 -52.69
N HIS A 169 -37.03 26.50 -52.68
CA HIS A 169 -37.89 25.43 -53.15
C HIS A 169 -37.88 25.48 -54.69
N ALA A 170 -37.53 24.39 -55.37
CA ALA A 170 -37.64 24.32 -56.82
C ALA A 170 -38.36 23.04 -57.25
N THR A 171 -39.57 23.27 -57.75
CA THR A 171 -40.49 22.39 -58.44
C THR A 171 -39.81 21.62 -59.58
N ILE A 172 -40.01 20.31 -59.63
CA ILE A 172 -39.61 19.45 -60.74
C ILE A 172 -40.61 19.65 -61.89
N SER A 173 -40.13 20.17 -63.02
CA SER A 173 -40.83 20.12 -64.30
C SER A 173 -39.90 19.55 -65.37
N SER A 174 -40.32 18.40 -65.91
CA SER A 174 -40.14 17.84 -67.24
C SER A 174 -39.34 18.65 -68.28
N THR A 175 -38.55 17.94 -69.10
CA THR A 175 -38.70 17.66 -70.56
C THR A 175 -37.28 17.63 -71.20
N SER A 176 -36.80 16.46 -71.66
CA SER A 176 -36.80 15.99 -73.06
C SER A 176 -35.59 16.41 -73.92
N ARG A 177 -35.02 15.36 -74.55
CA ARG A 177 -34.22 15.31 -75.80
C ARG A 177 -32.77 15.80 -75.76
N CYS A 178 -31.87 14.90 -76.14
CA CYS A 178 -31.03 15.12 -77.31
C CYS A 178 -30.99 13.84 -78.16
N ALA A 179 -31.10 14.07 -79.47
CA ALA A 179 -30.67 13.18 -80.54
C ALA A 179 -29.15 13.26 -80.69
#